data_AF-A0A3S4I237-F1
#
_entry.id   AF-A0A3S4I237-F1
#
_cell.length_a   1.000
_cell.length_b   1.000
_cell.length_c   1.000
_cell.angle_alpha   90.00
_cell.angle_beta   90.00
_cell.angle_gamma   90.00
#
_symmetry.space_group_name_H-M   'P 1'
#
loop_
_entity.id
_entity.type
_entity.pdbx_description
1 polymer ?
#
loop_
_entity_poly.entity_id
_entity_poly.type
_entity_poly.pdbx_seq_one_letter_code
_entity_poly.pdbx_strand_id
1 'polypeptide(L)'
;MKKTAIALLAWFVSSASLAATPWQKITHPVPGAAQSIGSFANGCIIGADTLPVQSDNYQVMRTDQRRYFGHPDLVMFIQRLSHQAQQRGLGNRPDRRHGDACRRPL
;
A
#
# COMPACT_ATOMS: atom_id res chain seq x y z
N MET A 1 8.74 -47.83 -16.02
CA MET A 1 7.98 -46.89 -16.89
C MET A 1 6.78 -46.23 -16.20
N LYS A 2 6.06 -46.88 -15.26
CA LYS A 2 4.93 -46.25 -14.53
C LYS A 2 5.36 -45.25 -13.44
N LYS A 3 6.45 -45.50 -12.72
CA LYS A 3 6.97 -44.62 -11.65
C LYS A 3 7.47 -43.25 -12.15
N THR A 4 8.05 -43.22 -13.35
CA THR A 4 8.51 -41.97 -13.99
C THR A 4 7.35 -41.10 -14.47
N ALA A 5 6.25 -41.72 -14.93
CA ALA A 5 5.04 -41.00 -15.30
C ALA A 5 4.36 -40.34 -14.08
N ILE A 6 4.36 -41.00 -12.92
CA ILE A 6 3.80 -40.44 -11.68
C ILE A 6 4.64 -39.26 -11.17
N ALA A 7 5.97 -39.34 -11.26
CA ALA A 7 6.86 -38.25 -10.86
C ALA A 7 6.70 -37.00 -11.75
N LEU A 8 6.51 -37.18 -13.05
CA LEU A 8 6.27 -36.07 -13.99
C LEU A 8 4.89 -35.42 -13.78
N LEU A 9 3.86 -36.20 -13.45
CA LEU A 9 2.52 -35.70 -13.15
C LEU A 9 2.50 -34.87 -11.85
N ALA A 10 3.25 -35.30 -10.82
CA ALA A 10 3.38 -34.57 -9.57
C ALA A 10 4.11 -33.22 -9.72
N TRP A 11 5.05 -33.13 -10.67
CA TRP A 11 5.75 -31.88 -10.94
C TRP A 11 4.85 -30.85 -11.62
N PHE A 12 3.93 -31.29 -12.49
CA PHE A 12 3.03 -30.39 -13.20
C PHE A 12 1.98 -29.74 -12.28
N VAL A 13 1.61 -30.39 -11.18
CA VAL A 13 0.57 -29.92 -10.25
C VAL A 13 1.03 -28.72 -9.39
N SER A 14 2.33 -28.45 -9.29
CA SER A 14 2.87 -27.40 -8.39
C SER A 14 2.93 -25.99 -9.00
N SER A 15 2.30 -25.74 -10.16
CA SER A 15 2.23 -24.40 -10.73
C SER A 15 1.11 -23.56 -10.11
N ALA A 16 1.27 -23.13 -8.86
CA ALA A 16 0.35 -22.17 -8.24
C ALA A 16 0.51 -20.78 -8.89
N SER A 17 -0.53 -20.32 -9.58
CA SER A 17 -0.55 -19.00 -10.21
C SER A 17 -0.81 -17.90 -9.17
N LEU A 18 0.20 -17.07 -8.86
CA LEU A 18 0.03 -15.82 -8.11
C LEU A 18 -0.59 -14.75 -9.05
N ALA A 19 -1.89 -14.83 -9.28
CA ALA A 19 -2.60 -13.80 -10.03
C ALA A 19 -2.78 -12.54 -9.17
N ALA A 20 -2.41 -11.37 -9.71
CA ALA A 20 -2.68 -10.11 -9.06
C ALA A 20 -4.20 -9.90 -8.92
N THR A 21 -4.65 -9.66 -7.69
CA THR A 21 -6.04 -9.30 -7.40
C THR A 21 -6.42 -7.99 -8.11
N PRO A 22 -7.70 -7.77 -8.43
CA PRO A 22 -8.16 -6.52 -9.03
C PRO A 22 -7.66 -5.28 -8.29
N TRP A 23 -7.66 -5.32 -6.95
CA TRP A 23 -7.15 -4.28 -6.06
C TRP A 23 -5.69 -3.91 -6.31
N GLN A 24 -4.85 -4.89 -6.65
CA GLN A 24 -3.44 -4.65 -6.95
C GLN A 24 -3.22 -4.03 -8.32
N LYS A 25 -4.22 -4.10 -9.21
CA LYS A 25 -4.16 -3.54 -10.57
C LYS A 25 -4.63 -2.08 -10.62
N ILE A 26 -5.50 -1.66 -9.71
CA ILE A 26 -6.02 -0.28 -9.69
C ILE A 26 -4.86 0.69 -9.46
N THR A 27 -4.86 1.80 -10.23
CA THR A 27 -3.75 2.75 -10.25
C THR A 27 -4.04 4.12 -9.69
N HIS A 28 -5.31 4.43 -9.50
CA HIS A 28 -5.80 5.72 -9.04
C HIS A 28 -6.90 5.50 -8.00
N PRO A 29 -7.08 6.43 -7.05
CA PRO A 29 -8.21 6.40 -6.14
C PRO A 29 -9.54 6.39 -6.87
N VAL A 30 -10.51 5.71 -6.28
CA VAL A 30 -11.88 5.73 -6.79
C VAL A 30 -12.54 7.04 -6.38
N PRO A 31 -13.13 7.79 -7.34
CA PRO A 31 -13.76 9.08 -7.04
C PRO A 31 -14.98 8.89 -6.14
N GLY A 32 -15.18 9.84 -5.22
CA GLY A 32 -16.30 9.83 -4.29
C GLY A 32 -15.94 10.47 -2.95
N ALA A 33 -16.90 10.48 -2.03
CA ALA A 33 -16.62 10.89 -0.66
C ALA A 33 -15.67 9.88 0.01
N ALA A 34 -14.76 10.37 0.85
CA ALA A 34 -13.84 9.53 1.58
C ALA A 34 -14.60 8.59 2.54
N GLN A 35 -14.52 7.28 2.29
CA GLN A 35 -15.20 6.27 3.09
C GLN A 35 -14.32 5.04 3.25
N SER A 36 -14.02 4.68 4.49
CA SER A 36 -13.38 3.41 4.84
C SER A 36 -14.45 2.33 5.01
N ILE A 37 -14.42 1.29 4.19
CA ILE A 37 -15.45 0.26 4.12
C ILE A 37 -14.86 -1.07 4.61
N GLY A 38 -15.49 -1.67 5.62
CA GLY A 38 -15.05 -2.94 6.23
C GLY A 38 -14.06 -2.74 7.38
N SER A 39 -13.25 -3.76 7.66
CA SER A 39 -12.26 -3.75 8.74
C SER A 39 -10.84 -3.49 8.23
N PHE A 40 -9.92 -3.13 9.13
CA PHE A 40 -8.53 -2.80 8.77
C PHE A 40 -7.83 -3.88 7.90
N ALA A 41 -8.02 -5.16 8.23
CA ALA A 41 -7.40 -6.27 7.50
C ALA A 41 -8.27 -6.79 6.33
N ASN A 42 -9.55 -6.42 6.28
CA ASN A 42 -10.52 -6.89 5.29
C ASN A 42 -11.47 -5.75 4.92
N GLY A 43 -10.93 -4.76 4.22
CA GLY A 43 -11.67 -3.58 3.80
C GLY A 43 -11.14 -2.96 2.52
N CYS A 44 -11.77 -1.86 2.15
CA CYS A 44 -11.51 -1.04 0.97
C CYS A 44 -11.81 0.43 1.29
N ILE A 45 -11.44 1.33 0.39
CA ILE A 45 -11.63 2.77 0.57
C ILE A 45 -12.17 3.43 -0.71
N ILE A 46 -13.17 4.29 -0.58
CA ILE A 46 -13.62 5.21 -1.64
C ILE A 46 -13.07 6.60 -1.31
N GLY A 47 -12.75 7.40 -2.33
CA GLY A 47 -12.29 8.78 -2.11
C GLY A 47 -10.97 8.86 -1.35
N ALA A 48 -10.07 7.90 -1.59
CA ALA A 48 -8.76 7.91 -0.96
C ALA A 48 -7.95 9.12 -1.44
N ASP A 49 -7.31 9.80 -0.50
CA ASP A 49 -6.43 10.93 -0.77
C ASP A 49 -4.98 10.47 -0.94
N THR A 50 -4.21 11.26 -1.68
CA THR A 50 -2.80 11.03 -1.97
C THR A 50 -1.91 11.70 -0.95
N LEU A 51 -1.01 10.95 -0.33
CA LEU A 51 0.08 11.56 0.43
C LEU A 51 1.08 12.21 -0.55
N PRO A 52 1.39 13.52 -0.41
CA PRO A 52 2.38 14.17 -1.25
C PRO A 52 3.74 13.46 -1.21
N VAL A 53 4.24 13.05 -2.37
CA VAL A 53 5.53 12.32 -2.46
C VAL A 53 6.71 13.24 -2.15
N GLN A 54 6.58 14.53 -2.47
CA GLN A 54 7.55 15.56 -2.18
C GLN A 54 7.07 16.34 -0.95
N SER A 55 7.84 16.27 0.13
CA SER A 55 7.60 17.05 1.34
C SER A 55 8.92 17.36 2.04
N ASP A 56 9.01 18.53 2.65
CA ASP A 56 10.17 18.94 3.45
C ASP A 56 10.26 18.20 4.79
N ASN A 57 9.16 17.57 5.21
CA ASN A 57 8.99 17.09 6.58
C ASN A 57 9.01 15.55 6.69
N TYR A 58 8.89 14.84 5.56
CA TYR A 58 8.93 13.38 5.50
C TYR A 58 9.31 12.90 4.10
N GLN A 59 9.75 11.64 4.02
CA GLN A 59 10.01 10.96 2.75
C GLN A 59 9.09 9.73 2.59
N VAL A 60 8.47 9.60 1.42
CA VAL A 60 7.69 8.42 1.06
C VAL A 60 8.63 7.34 0.50
N MET A 61 8.58 6.14 1.06
CA MET A 61 9.34 5.00 0.55
C MET A 61 8.62 4.28 -0.57
N ARG A 62 9.40 3.59 -1.43
CA ARG A 62 8.90 2.58 -2.36
C ARG A 62 7.71 3.09 -3.18
N THR A 63 7.86 4.28 -3.74
CA THR A 63 6.82 4.96 -4.53
C THR A 63 6.43 4.17 -5.79
N ASP A 64 7.31 3.29 -6.27
CA ASP A 64 7.08 2.30 -7.32
C ASP A 64 5.85 1.42 -7.03
N GLN A 65 5.61 1.13 -5.75
CA GLN A 65 4.49 0.32 -5.32
C GLN A 65 3.17 1.07 -5.22
N ARG A 66 3.15 2.40 -5.34
CA ARG A 66 1.89 3.15 -5.32
C ARG A 66 1.03 2.81 -4.09
N ARG A 67 1.71 2.70 -2.93
CA ARG A 67 1.12 2.46 -1.61
C ARG A 67 1.24 3.75 -0.78
N TYR A 68 0.73 4.86 -1.30
CA TYR A 68 0.75 6.17 -0.64
C TYR A 68 -0.64 6.84 -0.66
N PHE A 69 -1.69 6.03 -0.81
CA PHE A 69 -3.09 6.47 -0.78
C PHE A 69 -3.74 6.06 0.55
N GLY A 70 -4.64 6.88 1.07
CA GLY A 70 -5.33 6.57 2.32
C GLY A 70 -6.52 7.47 2.60
N HIS A 71 -7.09 7.35 3.79
CA HIS A 71 -8.15 8.26 4.21
C HIS A 71 -7.58 9.69 4.38
N PRO A 72 -8.32 10.76 4.06
CA PRO A 72 -7.86 12.14 4.28
C PRO A 72 -7.37 12.39 5.71
N ASP A 73 -8.05 11.80 6.71
CA ASP A 73 -7.62 11.88 8.12
C ASP A 73 -6.25 11.25 8.37
N LEU A 74 -5.92 10.17 7.67
CA LEU A 74 -4.59 9.54 7.74
C LEU A 74 -3.52 10.45 7.14
N VAL A 75 -3.82 11.07 5.98
CA VAL A 75 -2.91 12.02 5.34
C VAL A 75 -2.65 13.21 6.26
N MET A 76 -3.69 13.81 6.84
CA MET A 76 -3.56 14.89 7.82
C MET A 76 -2.78 14.46 9.07
N PHE A 77 -3.01 13.25 9.56
CA PHE A 77 -2.27 12.71 10.70
C PHE A 77 -0.77 12.60 10.40
N ILE A 78 -0.40 12.05 9.24
CA ILE A 78 1.00 11.92 8.82
C ILE A 78 1.67 13.30 8.71
N GLN A 79 1.00 14.26 8.08
CA GLN A 79 1.50 15.63 7.95
C GLN A 79 1.74 16.28 9.31
N ARG A 80 0.75 16.19 10.21
CA ARG A 80 0.83 16.74 11.57
C ARG A 80 1.94 16.08 12.39
N LEU A 81 2.04 14.76 12.34
CA LEU A 81 3.08 14.00 13.06
C LEU A 81 4.48 14.37 12.56
N SER A 82 4.63 14.51 11.24
CA SER A 82 5.90 14.88 10.60
C SER A 82 6.32 16.30 11.00
N HIS A 83 5.39 17.25 10.99
CA HIS A 83 5.64 18.61 11.44
C HIS A 83 6.03 18.69 12.93
N GLN A 84 5.28 18.02 13.82
CA GLN A 84 5.60 17.98 15.26
C GLN A 84 6.96 17.37 15.52
N ALA A 85 7.33 16.35 14.77
CA ALA A 85 8.63 15.72 14.90
C ALA A 85 9.78 16.62 14.44
N GLN A 86 9.61 17.34 13.34
CA GLN A 86 10.60 18.29 12.86
C GLN A 86 10.80 19.42 13.86
N GLN A 87 9.71 19.97 14.42
CA GLN A 87 9.75 20.97 15.49
C GLN A 87 10.53 20.48 16.72
N ARG A 88 10.47 19.18 17.03
CA ARG A 88 11.21 18.55 18.13
C ARG A 88 12.65 18.16 17.76
N GLY A 89 13.15 18.53 16.58
CA GLY A 89 14.49 18.17 16.13
C GLY A 89 14.67 16.68 15.82
N LEU A 90 13.58 15.92 15.74
CA LEU A 90 13.61 14.49 15.41
C LEU A 90 13.70 14.24 13.89
N GLY A 91 13.74 15.31 13.09
CA GLY A 91 13.62 15.30 11.63
C GLY A 91 14.92 15.39 10.83
N ASN A 92 16.06 15.68 11.45
CA ASN A 92 17.36 15.79 10.73
C ASN A 92 18.05 14.44 10.47
N ARG A 93 17.34 13.31 10.58
CA ARG A 93 17.89 12.00 10.21
C ARG A 93 17.23 11.52 8.91
N PRO A 94 18.01 11.10 7.90
CA PRO A 94 17.51 10.66 6.58
C PRO A 94 16.68 9.35 6.61
N ASP A 95 16.11 8.97 7.75
CA ASP A 95 15.44 7.68 7.98
C ASP A 95 13.96 7.81 8.38
N ARG A 96 13.37 9.02 8.31
CA ARG A 96 11.92 9.23 8.52
C ARG A 96 11.13 8.85 7.26
N ARG A 97 11.02 7.55 7.10
CA ARG A 97 10.53 6.91 5.91
C ARG A 97 9.11 6.38 6.16
N HIS A 98 8.11 7.02 5.56
CA HIS A 98 6.73 6.53 5.62
C HIS A 98 6.56 5.37 4.63
N GLY A 99 6.13 4.23 5.17
CA GLY A 99 5.85 3.02 4.41
C GLY A 99 4.41 2.95 3.89
N ASP A 100 3.97 1.72 3.62
CA ASP A 100 2.75 1.42 2.88
C ASP A 100 1.47 2.08 3.45
N ALA A 101 0.76 2.83 2.59
CA ALA A 101 -0.62 3.24 2.74
C ALA A 101 -1.50 2.50 1.70
N CYS A 102 -2.75 2.21 2.09
CA CYS A 102 -3.70 1.27 1.47
C CYS A 102 -3.69 1.21 -0.07
N ARG A 103 -3.74 -0.01 -0.62
CA ARG A 103 -3.86 -0.30 -2.06
C ARG A 103 -5.23 -0.90 -2.45
N ARG A 104 -6.29 -0.67 -1.68
CA ARG A 104 -7.63 -1.24 -1.95
C ARG A 104 -8.69 -0.17 -2.16
N PRO A 105 -8.68 0.54 -3.29
CA PRO A 105 -9.77 1.42 -3.68
C PRO A 105 -10.92 0.61 -4.32
N LEU A 106 -12.19 0.94 -3.98
CA LEU A 106 -13.42 0.22 -4.39
C LEU A 106 -13.79 0.30 -5.87
#